data_AF-A0A2D1R2I4-F1
#
_entry.id   AF-A0A2D1R2I4-F1
#
_cell.length_a   1.000
_cell.length_b   1.000
_cell.length_c   1.000
_cell.angle_alpha   90.00
_cell.angle_beta   90.00
_cell.angle_gamma   90.00
#
_symmetry.space_group_name_H-M   'P 1'
#
loop_
_entity.id
_entity.type
_entity.pdbx_description
1 polymer ?
#
loop_
_entity_poly.entity_id
_entity_poly.type
_entity_poly.pdbx_seq_one_letter_code
_entity_poly.pdbx_strand_id
1 'polypeptide(L)'
;MDLEANFGRAYFEQRRDRNRQLAARSATPALRNMHLEYARLYEQLLQAEDAQAVQPSIWQRRPEAAPRPTSSCPAPDIWSPAPGYRPA
;
A
#
# COMPACT_ATOMS: atom_id res chain seq x y z
N MET A 1 2.33 -24.81 3.12
CA MET A 1 1.88 -24.25 1.83
C MET A 1 2.00 -22.75 1.96
N ASP A 2 2.85 -22.13 1.17
CA ASP A 2 2.94 -20.67 1.11
C ASP A 2 1.90 -20.17 0.10
N LEU A 3 0.86 -19.50 0.61
CA LEU A 3 -0.24 -18.97 -0.19
C LEU A 3 0.23 -17.77 -1.04
N GLU A 4 1.20 -16.99 -0.55
CA GLU A 4 1.74 -15.84 -1.30
C GLU A 4 2.54 -16.30 -2.52
N ALA A 5 3.28 -17.41 -2.41
CA ALA A 5 4.03 -17.98 -3.53
C ALA A 5 3.15 -18.45 -4.70
N ASN A 6 1.86 -18.74 -4.47
CA ASN A 6 0.95 -19.22 -5.52
C ASN A 6 0.22 -18.11 -6.27
N PHE A 7 0.13 -16.90 -5.70
CA PHE A 7 -0.62 -15.77 -6.28
C PHE A 7 0.27 -14.59 -6.68
N GLY A 8 1.49 -14.87 -7.16
CA GLY A 8 2.38 -13.84 -7.70
C GLY A 8 2.07 -13.46 -9.15
N ARG A 9 2.77 -12.43 -9.66
CA ARG A 9 2.68 -11.92 -11.04
C ARG A 9 2.49 -12.99 -12.12
N ALA A 10 3.34 -14.03 -12.12
CA ALA A 10 3.31 -15.11 -13.11
C ALA A 10 1.98 -15.90 -13.12
N TYR A 11 1.33 -16.05 -11.96
CA TYR A 11 0.01 -16.68 -11.86
C TYR A 11 -1.05 -15.85 -12.60
N PHE A 12 -1.08 -14.53 -12.37
CA PHE A 12 -2.04 -13.64 -13.01
C PHE A 12 -1.81 -13.52 -14.52
N GLU A 13 -0.55 -13.47 -14.97
CA GLU A 13 -0.20 -13.50 -16.39
C GLU A 13 -0.72 -14.77 -17.08
N GLN A 14 -0.46 -15.93 -16.48
CA GLN A 14 -0.94 -17.21 -17.01
C GLN A 14 -2.47 -17.25 -17.09
N ARG A 15 -3.17 -16.77 -16.05
CA ARG A 15 -4.64 -16.75 -16.00
C ARG A 15 -5.25 -15.79 -17.00
N ARG A 16 -4.65 -14.61 -17.22
CA ARG A 16 -5.05 -13.64 -18.23
C ARG A 16 -4.97 -14.25 -19.62
N ASP A 17 -3.81 -14.82 -19.97
CA ASP A 17 -3.56 -15.33 -21.31
C ASP A 17 -4.42 -16.57 -21.62
N ARG A 18 -4.60 -17.45 -20.63
CA ARG A 18 -5.55 -18.57 -20.74
C ARG A 18 -6.98 -18.09 -20.98
N ASN A 19 -7.45 -17.05 -20.29
CA ASN A 19 -8.80 -16.52 -20.50
C ASN A 19 -8.95 -15.89 -21.90
N ARG A 20 -7.92 -15.20 -22.43
CA ARG A 20 -7.92 -14.73 -23.83
C ARG A 20 -8.05 -15.88 -24.83
N GLN A 21 -7.34 -16.98 -24.60
CA GLN A 21 -7.46 -18.18 -25.44
C GLN A 21 -8.85 -18.83 -25.34
N LEU A 22 -9.42 -18.91 -24.14
CA LEU A 22 -10.77 -19.45 -23.94
C LEU A 22 -11.84 -18.57 -24.60
N ALA A 23 -11.71 -17.25 -24.50
CA ALA A 23 -12.59 -16.30 -25.20
C ALA A 23 -12.55 -16.52 -26.72
N ALA A 24 -11.36 -16.68 -27.30
CA ALA A 24 -11.19 -16.89 -28.75
C ALA A 24 -11.80 -18.22 -29.23
N ARG A 25 -11.82 -19.25 -28.36
CA ARG A 25 -12.36 -20.58 -28.67
C ARG A 25 -13.85 -20.72 -28.37
N SER A 26 -14.45 -19.77 -27.66
CA SER A 26 -15.80 -19.90 -27.15
C SER A 26 -16.84 -19.50 -28.21
N ALA A 27 -17.70 -20.45 -28.58
CA ALA A 27 -18.82 -20.21 -29.49
C ALA A 27 -20.00 -19.48 -28.83
N THR A 28 -20.08 -19.54 -27.49
CA THR A 28 -21.18 -18.93 -26.73
C THR A 28 -20.84 -17.48 -26.35
N PRO A 29 -21.63 -16.47 -26.77
CA PRO A 29 -21.32 -15.07 -26.51
C PRO A 29 -21.19 -14.72 -25.02
N ALA A 30 -22.06 -15.28 -24.16
CA ALA A 30 -22.02 -15.04 -22.73
C ALA A 30 -20.72 -15.56 -22.08
N LEU A 31 -20.30 -16.78 -22.41
CA LEU A 31 -19.05 -17.36 -21.90
C LEU A 31 -17.82 -16.63 -22.44
N ARG A 32 -17.84 -16.25 -23.73
CA ARG A 32 -16.78 -15.42 -24.32
C ARG A 32 -16.61 -14.11 -23.55
N ASN A 33 -17.73 -13.41 -23.28
CA ASN A 33 -17.69 -12.15 -22.55
C ASN A 33 -17.17 -12.34 -21.12
N MET A 34 -17.57 -13.41 -20.43
CA MET A 34 -17.01 -13.72 -19.11
C MET A 34 -15.49 -13.90 -19.15
N HIS A 35 -14.96 -14.64 -20.12
CA HIS A 35 -13.51 -14.80 -20.27
C HIS A 35 -12.79 -13.47 -20.54
N LEU A 36 -13.38 -12.60 -21.36
CA LEU A 36 -12.82 -11.27 -21.61
C LEU A 36 -12.81 -10.39 -20.35
N GLU A 37 -13.87 -10.43 -19.55
CA GLU A 37 -13.93 -9.71 -18.28
C GLU A 37 -12.88 -10.24 -17.29
N TYR A 38 -12.70 -11.56 -17.19
CA TYR A 38 -11.62 -12.11 -16.37
C TYR A 38 -10.23 -11.67 -16.85
N ALA A 39 -9.98 -11.67 -18.17
CA ALA A 39 -8.71 -11.19 -18.71
C ALA A 39 -8.46 -9.71 -18.37
N ARG A 40 -9.50 -8.87 -18.45
CA ARG A 40 -9.44 -7.45 -18.07
C ARG A 40 -9.12 -7.29 -16.57
N LEU A 41 -9.78 -8.04 -15.70
CA LEU A 41 -9.54 -7.97 -14.25
C LEU A 41 -8.11 -8.37 -13.88
N TYR A 42 -7.57 -9.44 -14.49
CA TYR A 42 -6.18 -9.83 -14.25
C TYR A 42 -5.17 -8.79 -14.76
N GLU A 43 -5.47 -8.11 -15.86
CA GLU A 43 -4.64 -7.01 -16.35
C GLU A 43 -4.63 -5.81 -15.38
N GLN A 44 -5.77 -5.49 -14.77
CA GLN A 44 -5.84 -4.46 -13.73
C GLN A 44 -5.05 -4.83 -12.48
N LEU A 45 -5.07 -6.10 -12.06
CA LEU A 45 -4.27 -6.58 -10.92
C LEU A 45 -2.77 -6.46 -11.19
N LEU A 46 -2.32 -6.83 -12.40
CA LEU A 46 -0.92 -6.69 -12.80
C LEU A 46 -0.47 -5.21 -12.82
N GLN A 47 -1.33 -4.32 -13.32
CA GLN A 47 -1.06 -2.87 -13.31
C GLN A 47 -0.98 -2.30 -11.89
N ALA A 48 -1.81 -2.79 -10.97
CA ALA A 48 -1.77 -2.39 -9.57
C ALA A 48 -0.48 -2.86 -8.87
N GLU A 49 -0.03 -4.09 -9.15
CA GLU A 49 1.24 -4.63 -8.66
C GLU A 49 2.43 -3.82 -9.18
N ASP A 50 2.46 -3.51 -10.48
CA ASP A 50 3.50 -2.66 -11.09
C ASP A 50 3.50 -1.24 -10.48
N ALA A 51 2.32 -0.64 -10.28
CA ALA A 51 2.20 0.68 -9.65
C ALA A 51 2.65 0.68 -8.18
N GLN A 52 2.40 -0.40 -7.46
CA GLN A 52 2.84 -0.57 -6.08
C GLN A 52 4.36 -0.80 -5.98
N ALA A 53 4.95 -1.51 -6.95
CA ALA A 53 6.40 -1.69 -7.04
C ALA A 53 7.15 -0.39 -7.37
N VAL A 54 6.52 0.54 -8.11
CA VAL A 54 7.11 1.82 -8.50
C VAL A 54 7.03 2.88 -7.39
N GLN A 55 6.15 2.72 -6.40
CA GLN A 55 6.05 3.67 -5.28
C GLN A 55 7.24 3.52 -4.32
N PRO A 56 8.15 4.51 -4.21
CA PRO A 56 9.15 4.49 -3.16
C PRO A 56 8.43 4.61 -1.82
N SER A 57 8.61 3.60 -0.95
CA SER A 57 8.05 3.61 0.40
C SER A 57 8.48 4.89 1.12
N ILE A 58 7.52 5.76 1.45
CA ILE A 58 7.73 6.93 2.31
C ILE A 58 8.33 6.54 3.67
N TRP A 59 8.13 5.28 4.07
CA TRP A 59 8.66 4.65 5.27
C TRP A 59 10.12 4.17 5.15
N GLN A 60 10.71 4.20 3.95
CA GLN A 60 12.14 3.91 3.73
C GLN A 60 13.02 5.18 3.65
N ARG A 61 12.43 6.38 3.68
CA ARG A 61 13.22 7.59 3.91
C ARG A 61 13.72 7.56 5.35
N ARG A 62 14.98 7.16 5.53
CA ARG A 62 15.71 7.40 6.77
C ARG A 62 15.61 8.90 7.06
N PRO A 63 15.00 9.34 8.18
CA PRO A 63 15.02 10.75 8.52
C PRO A 63 16.49 11.12 8.69
N GLU A 64 16.98 12.02 7.84
CA GLU A 64 18.25 12.68 8.05
C GLU A 64 18.16 13.32 9.44
N ALA A 65 19.04 12.89 10.34
CA ALA A 65 18.94 13.24 11.75
C ALA A 65 18.98 14.76 11.87
N ALA A 66 17.86 15.37 12.27
CA ALA A 66 17.80 16.78 12.55
C ALA A 66 18.94 17.12 13.54
N PRO A 67 19.70 18.21 13.31
CA PRO A 67 20.77 18.59 14.22
C PRO A 67 20.20 18.72 15.62
N ARG A 68 20.86 18.07 16.59
CA ARG A 68 20.43 18.08 18.00
C ARG A 68 20.26 19.54 18.44
N PRO A 69 19.10 19.93 18.98
CA PRO A 69 19.00 21.24 19.62
C PRO A 69 19.98 21.24 20.80
N THR A 70 20.97 22.14 20.75
CA THR A 70 21.83 22.43 21.89
C THR A 70 20.95 22.92 23.02
N SER A 71 20.77 22.09 24.03
CA SER A 71 19.95 22.35 25.21
C SER A 71 20.55 23.53 25.99
N SER A 72 20.12 24.74 25.67
CA SER A 72 20.34 25.94 26.48
C SER A 72 19.00 26.63 26.71
N CYS A 73 18.05 25.90 27.27
CA CYS A 73 16.86 26.49 27.89
C CYS A 73 16.75 25.90 29.30
N PRO A 74 16.73 26.72 30.36
CA PRO A 74 16.44 26.23 31.70
C PRO A 74 14.99 25.75 31.76
N ALA A 75 14.76 24.64 32.44
CA ALA A 75 13.42 24.11 32.67
C ALA A 75 12.57 25.12 33.47
N PRO A 76 11.28 25.33 33.14
CA PRO A 76 10.42 26.16 33.97
C PRO A 76 10.09 25.40 35.26
N ASP A 77 10.38 26.02 36.42
CA ASP A 77 9.92 25.55 37.73
C ASP A 77 8.39 25.62 37.78
N ILE A 78 7.73 24.46 37.75
CA ILE A 78 6.27 24.31 37.70
C ILE A 78 5.60 24.63 39.06
N TRP A 79 6.36 25.02 40.09
CA TRP A 79 5.86 25.25 41.43
C TRP A 79 6.23 26.64 41.96
N SER A 80 5.53 27.65 41.46
CA SER A 80 5.41 28.94 42.14
C SER A 80 3.94 29.19 42.44
N PRO A 81 3.49 29.18 43.71
CA PRO A 81 2.13 29.58 44.05
C PRO A 81 1.98 31.09 43.79
N ALA A 82 0.94 31.47 43.05
CA ALA A 82 0.62 32.86 42.78
C ALA A 82 0.28 33.61 44.10
N PRO A 83 0.79 34.83 44.32
CA PRO A 83 0.46 35.61 45.50
C PRO A 83 -1.01 36.03 45.46
N GLY A 84 -1.82 35.53 46.40
CA GLY A 84 -3.19 36.05 46.61
C GLY A 84 -4.28 35.02 46.95
N TYR A 85 -4.01 33.71 46.93
CA TYR A 85 -5.04 32.73 47.26
C TYR A 85 -5.16 32.52 48.78
N ARG A 86 -6.25 33.01 49.40
CA ARG A 86 -6.69 32.62 50.74
C ARG A 86 -7.91 31.70 50.61
N PRO A 87 -7.84 30.43 51.03
CA PRO A 87 -9.03 29.60 51.11
C PRO A 87 -9.91 30.05 52.30
N ALA A 88 -11.22 30.03 52.07
CA ALA A 88 -12.27 30.29 53.07
C ALA A 88 -12.58 29.04 53.89
#